data_AF-A0A261QD20-F1
#
_entry.id   AF-A0A261QD20-F1
#
_cell.length_a   1.000
_cell.length_b   1.000
_cell.length_c   1.000
_cell.angle_alpha   90.00
_cell.angle_beta   90.00
_cell.angle_gamma   90.00
#
_symmetry.space_group_name_H-M   'P 1'
#
loop_
_entity.id
_entity.type
_entity.pdbx_description
1 polymer ?
#
loop_
_entity_poly.entity_id
_entity_poly.type
_entity_poly.pdbx_seq_one_letter_code
_entity_poly.pdbx_strand_id
1 'polypeptide(L)'
;MKKLTSPAALKLILMFGIIITLILLIGTPMIVTAFFKSQYSLLDRALVLSVSTCIYICAVPYVISLFKLKKLANLVVENTPFSSESVKSLKVIAVCSFSEVVLFITCVSSLKYSVEFFQYAAFWGPIIVVAFICITIGLLCSVLARLFEVAIEIKTENDQTI
;
A
#
# COMPACT_ATOMS: atom_id res chain seq x y z
N MET A 1 -29.95 15.76 -2.50
CA MET A 1 -28.67 15.32 -3.11
C MET A 1 -27.58 15.34 -2.05
N LYS A 2 -27.11 14.17 -1.61
CA LYS A 2 -26.12 14.03 -0.54
C LYS A 2 -24.77 14.56 -1.03
N LYS A 3 -24.13 15.44 -0.23
CA LYS A 3 -22.73 15.84 -0.40
C LYS A 3 -21.89 14.56 -0.52
N LEU A 4 -21.51 14.18 -1.73
CA LEU A 4 -20.34 13.31 -1.94
C LEU A 4 -19.23 13.96 -1.13
N THR A 5 -18.66 13.21 -0.19
CA THR A 5 -17.55 13.59 0.69
C THR A 5 -16.71 14.69 0.07
N SER A 6 -16.69 15.88 0.70
CA SER A 6 -16.06 17.04 0.10
C SER A 6 -14.61 16.69 -0.29
N PRO A 7 -14.10 17.17 -1.43
CA PRO A 7 -12.72 16.92 -1.86
C PRO A 7 -11.68 17.25 -0.77
N ALA A 8 -12.01 18.17 0.15
CA ALA A 8 -11.24 18.49 1.34
C ALA A 8 -11.18 17.34 2.38
N ALA A 9 -12.28 16.64 2.62
CA ALA A 9 -12.32 15.51 3.56
C ALA A 9 -11.43 14.34 3.09
N LEU A 10 -11.40 14.07 1.78
CA LEU A 10 -10.51 13.04 1.20
C LEU A 10 -9.03 13.37 1.45
N LYS A 11 -8.63 14.63 1.21
CA LYS A 11 -7.26 15.10 1.47
C LYS A 11 -6.88 14.98 2.95
N LEU A 12 -7.81 15.33 3.85
CA LEU A 12 -7.62 15.24 5.29
C LEU A 12 -7.38 13.79 5.73
N ILE A 13 -8.23 12.85 5.29
CA ILE A 13 -8.09 11.42 5.61
C ILE A 13 -6.75 10.88 5.11
N LEU A 14 -6.34 11.23 3.90
CA LEU A 14 -5.05 10.81 3.34
C LEU A 14 -3.86 11.39 4.12
N MET A 15 -3.96 12.64 4.57
CA MET A 15 -2.92 13.27 5.40
C MET A 15 -2.77 12.54 6.73
N PHE A 16 -3.88 12.25 7.42
CA PHE A 16 -3.86 11.45 8.64
C PHE A 16 -3.29 10.05 8.41
N GLY A 17 -3.68 9.38 7.31
CA GLY A 17 -3.14 8.07 6.94
C GLY A 17 -1.61 8.07 6.77
N ILE A 18 -1.06 9.09 6.11
CA ILE A 18 0.39 9.25 5.94
C ILE A 18 1.08 9.50 7.28
N ILE A 19 0.54 10.40 8.12
CA ILE A 19 1.10 10.71 9.44
C ILE A 19 1.14 9.46 10.32
N ILE A 20 0.03 8.72 10.40
CA ILE A 20 -0.07 7.48 11.17
C ILE A 20 0.95 6.46 10.68
N THR A 21 1.06 6.29 9.35
CA THR A 21 2.04 5.37 8.75
C THR A 21 3.47 5.73 9.16
N LEU A 22 3.85 7.01 9.11
CA LEU A 22 5.20 7.46 9.49
C LEU A 22 5.48 7.22 10.99
N ILE A 23 4.50 7.50 11.86
CA ILE A 23 4.63 7.24 13.30
C ILE A 23 4.83 5.74 13.57
N LEU A 24 4.06 4.88 12.92
CA LEU A 24 4.20 3.42 13.04
C LEU A 24 5.55 2.92 12.51
N LEU A 25 6.06 3.52 11.44
CA LEU A 25 7.35 3.18 10.84
C LEU A 25 8.54 3.58 11.72
N ILE A 26 8.42 4.69 12.45
CA ILE A 26 9.42 5.10 13.46
C ILE A 26 9.31 4.22 14.71
N GLY A 27 8.10 3.89 15.14
CA GLY A 27 7.84 3.05 16.31
C GLY A 27 8.14 1.56 16.10
N THR A 28 8.38 1.11 14.86
CA THR A 28 8.54 -0.31 14.50
C THR A 28 9.54 -1.07 15.37
N PRO A 29 10.80 -0.61 15.58
CA PRO A 29 11.76 -1.34 16.40
C PRO A 29 11.29 -1.51 17.85
N MET A 30 10.60 -0.50 18.40
CA MET A 30 10.04 -0.59 19.77
C MET A 30 8.87 -1.57 19.83
N ILE A 31 7.96 -1.53 18.86
CA ILE A 31 6.79 -2.41 18.78
C ILE A 31 7.23 -3.86 18.61
N VAL A 32 8.18 -4.12 17.70
CA VAL A 32 8.71 -5.46 17.43
C VAL A 32 9.41 -6.01 18.67
N THR A 33 10.27 -5.21 19.31
CA THR A 33 10.96 -5.62 20.55
C THR A 33 9.97 -5.95 21.67
N ALA A 34 8.96 -5.11 21.87
CA ALA A 34 7.94 -5.33 22.90
C ALA A 34 7.10 -6.59 22.63
N PHE A 35 6.74 -6.83 21.37
CA PHE A 35 5.96 -8.00 20.96
C PHE A 35 6.72 -9.31 21.24
N PHE A 36 7.97 -9.41 20.79
CA PHE A 36 8.79 -10.61 21.01
C PHE A 36 9.09 -10.84 22.50
N LYS A 37 9.38 -9.77 23.24
CA LYS A 37 9.63 -9.85 24.69
C LYS A 37 8.40 -10.33 25.46
N SER A 38 7.21 -9.83 25.13
CA SER A 38 5.95 -10.15 25.82
C SER A 38 5.47 -11.57 25.52
N GLN A 39 5.42 -11.93 24.24
CA GLN A 39 4.77 -13.16 23.80
C GLN A 39 5.67 -14.39 23.91
N TYR A 40 6.98 -14.23 23.74
CA TYR A 40 7.89 -15.36 23.58
C TYR A 40 9.05 -15.38 24.56
N SER A 41 9.20 -14.36 25.42
CA SER A 41 10.35 -14.17 26.33
C SER A 41 11.73 -14.26 25.66
N LEU A 42 11.77 -14.26 24.33
CA LEU A 42 12.97 -14.29 23.50
C LEU A 42 13.40 -12.86 23.19
N LEU A 43 14.62 -12.51 23.58
CA LEU A 43 15.27 -11.25 23.18
C LEU A 43 16.44 -11.55 22.26
N ASP A 44 16.16 -12.23 21.15
CA ASP A 44 17.16 -12.37 20.09
C ASP A 44 17.21 -11.08 19.27
N ARG A 45 18.31 -10.33 19.45
CA ARG A 45 18.54 -9.06 18.73
C ARG A 45 18.64 -9.27 17.22
N ALA A 46 19.15 -10.40 16.77
CA ALA A 46 19.26 -10.70 15.34
C ALA A 46 17.87 -10.89 14.72
N LEU A 47 16.96 -11.56 15.43
CA LEU A 47 15.57 -11.72 15.03
C LEU A 47 14.83 -10.38 14.92
N VAL A 48 14.91 -9.56 15.98
CA VAL A 48 14.25 -8.25 16.03
C VAL A 48 14.72 -7.36 14.89
N LEU A 49 16.02 -7.37 14.59
CA LEU A 49 16.60 -6.64 13.48
C LEU A 49 16.07 -7.18 12.13
N SER A 50 16.11 -8.49 11.92
CA SER A 50 15.65 -9.13 10.68
C SER A 50 14.17 -8.84 10.38
N VAL A 51 13.29 -8.97 11.38
CA VAL A 51 11.86 -8.67 11.25
C VAL A 51 11.63 -7.18 11.00
N SER A 52 12.34 -6.31 11.72
CA SER A 52 12.23 -4.85 11.52
C SER A 52 12.66 -4.46 10.11
N THR A 53 13.77 -5.01 9.60
CA THR A 53 14.24 -4.81 8.22
C THR A 53 13.20 -5.28 7.20
N CYS A 54 12.57 -6.45 7.41
CA CYS A 54 11.49 -6.94 6.55
C CYS A 54 10.31 -5.96 6.50
N ILE A 55 9.90 -5.41 7.64
CA ILE A 55 8.81 -4.42 7.71
C ILE A 55 9.20 -3.15 6.95
N TYR A 56 10.42 -2.64 7.12
CA TYR A 56 10.90 -1.47 6.39
C TYR A 56 10.89 -1.69 4.87
N ILE A 57 11.36 -2.85 4.40
CA ILE A 57 11.35 -3.20 2.97
C ILE A 57 9.92 -3.23 2.43
N CYS A 58 8.97 -3.86 3.15
CA CYS A 58 7.57 -3.92 2.73
C CYS A 58 6.88 -2.55 2.80
N ALA A 59 7.31 -1.65 3.69
CA ALA A 59 6.73 -0.31 3.83
C ALA A 59 7.08 0.61 2.65
N VAL A 60 8.18 0.37 1.92
CA VAL A 60 8.60 1.20 0.78
C VAL A 60 7.53 1.31 -0.32
N PRO A 61 7.06 0.21 -0.95
CA PRO A 61 6.01 0.29 -1.97
C PRO A 61 4.70 0.87 -1.42
N TYR A 62 4.35 0.57 -0.17
CA TYR A 62 3.16 1.13 0.48
C TYR A 62 3.22 2.64 0.58
N VAL A 63 4.33 3.19 1.08
CA VAL A 63 4.52 4.64 1.19
C VAL A 63 4.51 5.31 -0.19
N ILE A 64 5.15 4.69 -1.20
CA ILE A 64 5.10 5.19 -2.59
C ILE A 64 3.64 5.24 -3.08
N SER A 65 2.86 4.19 -2.84
CA SER A 65 1.45 4.12 -3.22
C SER A 65 0.61 5.22 -2.55
N LEU A 66 0.87 5.53 -1.27
CA LEU A 66 0.20 6.60 -0.54
C LEU A 66 0.49 7.98 -1.15
N PHE A 67 1.74 8.24 -1.55
CA PHE A 67 2.07 9.51 -2.21
C PHE A 67 1.41 9.64 -3.59
N LYS A 68 1.29 8.54 -4.34
CA LYS A 68 0.55 8.52 -5.62
C LYS A 68 -0.95 8.71 -5.40
N LEU A 69 -1.51 8.12 -4.35
CA LEU A 69 -2.90 8.30 -3.98
C LEU A 69 -3.19 9.75 -3.57
N LYS A 70 -2.28 10.40 -2.83
CA LYS A 70 -2.35 11.84 -2.53
C LYS A 70 -2.36 12.68 -3.81
N LYS A 71 -1.50 12.36 -4.79
CA LYS A 71 -1.49 13.04 -6.10
C LYS A 71 -2.82 12.86 -6.83
N LEU A 72 -3.37 11.64 -6.87
CA LEU A 72 -4.67 11.36 -7.48
C LEU A 72 -5.81 12.15 -6.80
N ALA A 73 -5.81 12.22 -5.47
CA ALA A 73 -6.78 13.01 -4.73
C ALA A 73 -6.70 14.50 -5.06
N ASN A 74 -5.49 15.05 -5.25
CA ASN A 74 -5.33 16.44 -5.68
C ASN A 74 -5.96 16.71 -7.05
N LEU A 75 -5.78 15.81 -8.02
CA LEU A 75 -6.35 15.93 -9.37
C LEU A 75 -7.89 15.93 -9.35
N VAL A 76 -8.51 15.16 -8.44
CA VAL A 76 -9.96 15.18 -8.22
C VAL A 76 -10.42 16.56 -7.71
N VAL A 77 -9.66 17.15 -6.80
CA VAL A 77 -9.98 18.48 -6.23
C VAL A 77 -9.78 19.60 -7.25
N GLU A 78 -8.80 19.43 -8.14
CA GLU A 78 -8.53 20.35 -9.25
C GLU A 78 -9.52 20.19 -10.42
N ASN A 79 -10.54 19.32 -10.29
CA ASN A 79 -11.53 19.00 -11.33
C ASN A 79 -10.92 18.45 -12.64
N THR A 80 -9.72 17.86 -12.58
CA THR A 80 -9.03 17.21 -13.71
C THR A 80 -8.76 15.72 -13.46
N PRO A 81 -9.75 14.93 -13.00
CA PRO A 81 -9.54 13.52 -12.64
C PRO A 81 -9.19 12.64 -13.85
N PHE A 82 -9.64 13.00 -15.05
CA PHE A 82 -9.34 12.29 -16.30
C PHE A 82 -8.15 12.93 -17.00
N SER A 83 -6.96 12.69 -16.45
CA SER A 83 -5.69 13.14 -17.02
C SER A 83 -4.73 11.97 -17.17
N SER A 84 -3.74 12.12 -18.06
CA SER A 84 -2.67 11.13 -18.21
C SER A 84 -1.89 10.93 -16.90
N GLU A 85 -1.86 11.93 -16.03
CA GLU A 85 -1.26 11.84 -14.70
C GLU A 85 -2.04 10.93 -13.74
N SER A 86 -3.38 10.95 -13.79
CA SER A 86 -4.23 10.06 -13.00
C SER A 86 -4.00 8.60 -13.37
N VAL A 87 -3.95 8.30 -14.68
CA VAL A 87 -3.65 6.96 -15.21
C VAL A 87 -2.29 6.50 -14.73
N LYS A 88 -1.24 7.34 -14.87
CA LYS A 88 0.11 7.02 -14.40
C LYS A 88 0.12 6.73 -12.90
N SER A 89 -0.60 7.52 -12.10
CA SER A 89 -0.68 7.35 -10.65
C SER A 89 -1.35 6.02 -10.28
N LEU A 90 -2.47 5.67 -10.93
CA LEU A 90 -3.17 4.40 -10.73
C LEU A 90 -2.32 3.19 -11.13
N LYS A 91 -1.58 3.26 -12.25
CA LYS A 91 -0.65 2.19 -12.65
C LYS A 91 0.46 1.98 -11.64
N VAL A 92 1.05 3.07 -11.10
CA VAL A 92 2.08 2.95 -10.07
C VAL A 92 1.51 2.33 -8.79
N ILE A 93 0.31 2.75 -8.36
CA ILE A 93 -0.35 2.13 -7.19
C ILE A 93 -0.56 0.64 -7.42
N ALA A 94 -1.02 0.24 -8.61
CA ALA A 94 -1.21 -1.17 -8.96
C ALA A 94 0.11 -1.97 -8.85
N VAL A 95 1.18 -1.47 -9.45
CA VAL A 95 2.50 -2.11 -9.40
C VAL A 95 3.05 -2.19 -7.98
N CYS A 96 2.91 -1.12 -7.17
CA CYS A 96 3.28 -1.13 -5.76
C CYS A 96 2.51 -2.19 -4.97
N SER A 97 1.22 -2.35 -5.23
CA SER A 97 0.41 -3.35 -4.53
C SER A 97 0.80 -4.78 -4.90
N PHE A 98 1.13 -5.05 -6.16
CA PHE A 98 1.66 -6.37 -6.55
C PHE A 98 3.06 -6.63 -6.00
N SER A 99 3.92 -5.61 -5.94
CA SER A 99 5.26 -5.78 -5.39
C SER A 99 5.24 -6.04 -3.88
N GLU A 100 4.28 -5.47 -3.14
CA GLU A 100 4.05 -5.79 -1.72
C GLU A 100 3.80 -7.28 -1.49
N VAL A 101 3.02 -7.95 -2.35
CA VAL A 101 2.75 -9.40 -2.23
C VAL A 101 4.06 -10.18 -2.34
N VAL A 102 4.86 -9.88 -3.37
CA VAL A 102 6.14 -10.56 -3.62
C VAL A 102 7.11 -10.33 -2.48
N LEU A 103 7.25 -9.08 -2.03
CA LEU A 103 8.13 -8.71 -0.92
C LEU A 103 7.68 -9.37 0.38
N PHE A 104 6.38 -9.36 0.69
CA PHE A 104 5.85 -9.94 1.91
C PHE A 104 6.07 -11.45 1.96
N ILE A 105 5.78 -12.16 0.87
CA ILE A 105 6.04 -13.61 0.77
C ILE A 105 7.54 -13.90 0.92
N THR A 106 8.40 -13.10 0.27
CA THR A 106 9.86 -13.25 0.36
C THR A 106 10.36 -13.03 1.78
N CYS A 107 9.92 -11.96 2.44
CA CYS A 107 10.27 -11.64 3.83
C CYS A 107 9.85 -12.78 4.77
N VAL A 108 8.61 -13.26 4.66
CA VAL A 108 8.13 -14.36 5.51
C VAL A 108 8.90 -15.65 5.22
N SER A 109 9.19 -15.96 3.95
CA SER A 109 9.98 -17.12 3.57
C SER A 109 11.39 -17.06 4.16
N SER A 110 12.06 -15.91 4.10
CA SER A 110 13.37 -15.70 4.71
C SER A 110 13.34 -15.90 6.23
N LEU A 111 12.29 -15.41 6.91
CA LEU A 111 12.14 -15.56 8.35
C LEU A 111 11.87 -17.01 8.79
N LYS A 112 11.25 -17.84 7.94
CA LYS A 112 11.04 -19.28 8.21
C LYS A 112 12.34 -20.08 8.36
N TYR A 113 13.43 -19.63 7.73
CA TYR A 113 14.74 -20.25 7.88
C TYR A 113 15.45 -19.81 9.16
N SER A 114 15.05 -18.68 9.74
CA SER A 114 15.68 -18.14 10.96
C SER A 114 15.04 -18.68 12.23
N VAL A 115 13.72 -18.95 12.25
CA VAL A 115 13.03 -19.46 13.44
C VAL A 115 11.95 -20.45 13.07
N GLU A 116 11.96 -21.62 13.72
CA GLU A 116 10.92 -22.67 13.58
C GLU A 116 9.51 -22.15 13.86
N PHE A 117 9.40 -21.12 14.71
CA PHE A 117 8.14 -20.45 15.03
C PHE A 117 7.38 -19.93 13.79
N PHE A 118 8.07 -19.40 12.77
CA PHE A 118 7.41 -18.93 11.54
C PHE A 118 6.91 -20.08 10.64
N GLN A 119 7.18 -21.33 11.01
CA GLN A 119 6.72 -22.51 10.28
C GLN A 119 5.33 -22.99 10.75
N TYR A 120 4.81 -22.48 11.87
CA TYR A 120 3.49 -22.88 12.36
C TYR A 120 2.36 -22.49 11.40
N ALA A 121 1.38 -23.39 11.27
CA ALA A 121 0.21 -23.24 10.39
C ALA A 121 -0.55 -21.90 10.61
N ALA A 122 -0.54 -21.39 11.85
CA ALA A 122 -1.21 -20.15 12.22
C ALA A 122 -0.71 -18.91 11.45
N PHE A 123 0.53 -18.92 10.93
CA PHE A 123 1.06 -17.80 10.15
C PHE A 123 0.54 -17.75 8.71
N TRP A 124 0.02 -18.86 8.17
CA TRP A 124 -0.48 -18.88 6.80
C TRP A 124 -1.77 -18.08 6.61
N GLY A 125 -2.63 -18.02 7.63
CA GLY A 125 -3.88 -17.25 7.60
C GLY A 125 -3.65 -15.76 7.30
N PRO A 126 -2.88 -15.03 8.12
CA PRO A 126 -2.54 -13.63 7.88
C PRO A 126 -1.88 -13.38 6.52
N ILE A 127 -1.02 -14.31 6.06
CA ILE A 127 -0.34 -14.16 4.76
C ILE A 127 -1.34 -14.19 3.61
N ILE A 128 -2.27 -15.13 3.63
CA ILE A 128 -3.29 -15.25 2.58
C ILE A 128 -4.17 -14.00 2.54
N VAL A 129 -4.59 -13.49 3.72
CA VAL A 129 -5.43 -12.29 3.82
C VAL A 129 -4.71 -11.06 3.25
N VAL A 130 -3.45 -10.82 3.66
CA VAL A 130 -2.66 -9.68 3.16
C VAL A 130 -2.46 -9.80 1.64
N ALA A 131 -2.08 -10.98 1.15
CA ALA A 131 -1.91 -11.21 -0.28
C ALA A 131 -3.21 -10.95 -1.07
N PHE A 132 -4.35 -11.43 -0.59
CA PHE A 132 -5.65 -11.22 -1.23
C PHE A 132 -6.02 -9.74 -1.32
N ILE A 133 -5.79 -8.98 -0.24
CA ILE A 133 -6.07 -7.53 -0.21
C ILE A 133 -5.19 -6.80 -1.23
N CYS A 134 -3.88 -7.03 -1.23
CA CYS A 134 -2.95 -6.38 -2.15
C CYS A 134 -3.26 -6.76 -3.62
N ILE A 135 -3.56 -8.03 -3.90
CA ILE A 135 -3.96 -8.45 -5.25
C ILE A 135 -5.23 -7.72 -5.69
N THR A 136 -6.24 -7.64 -4.80
CA THR A 136 -7.52 -6.99 -5.10
C THR A 136 -7.32 -5.49 -5.38
N ILE A 137 -6.54 -4.79 -4.57
CA ILE A 137 -6.20 -3.37 -4.76
C ILE A 137 -5.42 -3.18 -6.06
N GLY A 138 -4.41 -4.02 -6.32
CA GLY A 138 -3.61 -3.99 -7.53
C GLY A 138 -4.46 -4.16 -8.80
N LEU A 139 -5.36 -5.14 -8.79
CA LEU A 139 -6.30 -5.39 -9.88
C LEU A 139 -7.27 -4.22 -10.07
N LEU A 140 -7.87 -3.71 -8.98
CA LEU A 140 -8.80 -2.58 -9.04
C LEU A 140 -8.11 -1.35 -9.65
N CYS A 141 -6.92 -0.99 -9.18
CA CYS A 141 -6.17 0.14 -9.71
C CYS A 141 -5.77 -0.06 -11.18
N SER A 142 -5.42 -1.28 -11.56
CA SER A 142 -5.09 -1.61 -12.96
C SER A 142 -6.31 -1.48 -13.88
N VAL A 143 -7.48 -1.96 -13.45
CA VAL A 143 -8.74 -1.82 -14.19
C VAL A 143 -9.13 -0.35 -14.30
N LEU A 144 -9.08 0.40 -13.20
CA LEU A 144 -9.37 1.84 -13.20
C LEU A 144 -8.42 2.63 -14.11
N ALA A 145 -7.14 2.27 -14.15
CA ALA A 145 -6.18 2.89 -15.05
C ALA A 145 -6.59 2.71 -16.52
N ARG A 146 -7.04 1.51 -16.92
CA ARG A 146 -7.52 1.24 -18.28
C ARG A 146 -8.83 1.97 -18.60
N LEU A 147 -9.76 2.01 -17.65
CA LEU A 147 -11.01 2.76 -17.82
C LEU A 147 -10.75 4.26 -18.02
N PHE A 148 -9.80 4.82 -17.27
CA PHE A 148 -9.44 6.23 -17.39
C PHE A 148 -8.70 6.53 -18.70
N GLU A 149 -7.87 5.60 -19.21
CA GLU A 149 -7.26 5.72 -20.54
C GLU A 149 -8.32 5.85 -21.64
N VAL A 150 -9.29 4.93 -21.66
CA VAL A 150 -10.38 4.94 -22.65
C VAL A 150 -11.22 6.23 -22.52
N ALA A 151 -11.52 6.66 -21.30
CA ALA A 151 -12.27 7.90 -21.09
C ALA A 151 -11.51 9.14 -21.57
N ILE A 152 -10.18 9.18 -21.43
CA ILE A 152 -9.35 10.27 -21.94
C ILE A 152 -9.33 10.27 -23.47
N GLU A 153 -9.22 9.11 -24.10
CA GLU A 153 -9.23 8.95 -25.56
C GLU A 153 -10.55 9.49 -26.16
N ILE A 154 -11.69 9.05 -25.62
CA ILE A 154 -13.02 9.53 -26.04
C ILE A 154 -13.15 11.05 -25.88
N LYS A 155 -12.66 11.61 -24.76
CA LYS A 155 -12.68 13.05 -24.53
C LYS A 155 -11.81 13.80 -25.54
N THR A 156 -10.63 13.26 -25.85
CA THR A 156 -9.67 13.87 -26.78
C THR A 156 -10.21 13.86 -28.21
N GLU A 157 -10.85 12.77 -28.63
CA GLU A 157 -11.50 12.69 -29.93
C GLU A 157 -12.63 13.72 -30.06
N ASN A 158 -13.51 13.80 -29.05
CA ASN A 158 -14.60 14.78 -29.04
C ASN A 158 -14.10 16.24 -29.10
N ASP A 159 -13.03 16.56 -28.38
CA ASP A 159 -12.42 17.89 -28.38
C ASP A 159 -11.73 18.24 -29.72
N GLN A 160 -11.40 17.26 -30.57
CA GLN A 160 -10.80 17.47 -31.90
C GLN A 160 -11.82 17.71 -33.03
N THR A 161 -13.08 17.31 -32.83
CA THR A 161 -14.16 17.43 -33.84
C THR A 161 -15.03 18.69 -33.72
N ILE A 162 -14.82 19.51 -32.68
CA ILE A 162 -15.58 20.76 -32.45
C ILE A 162 -14.78 21.97 -32.96
#